data_AF-A0A6C0ERX1-F1
#
_entry.id   AF-A0A6C0ERX1-F1
#
_cell.length_a   1.000
_cell.length_b   1.000
_cell.length_c   1.000
_cell.angle_alpha   90.00
_cell.angle_beta   90.00
_cell.angle_gamma   90.00
#
_symmetry.space_group_name_H-M   'P 1'
#
loop_
_entity.id
_entity.type
_entity.pdbx_description
1 polymer ?
#
loop_
_entity_poly.entity_id
_entity_poly.type
_entity_poly.pdbx_seq_one_letter_code
_entity_poly.pdbx_strand_id
1 'polypeptide(L)'
;MNVRKRYNYEFLKELCKEYNITLLRDYSNENLHRDYKIEGNCKTENCNENFEKTLGGLSKKKYFCCKKCTKQIENNNKATNNIQKYGVKSPLQLESVKQKIKEKNLEKLGVEYPQQSKKVREKLETNNLKKYGVKNTTQLECVKQKMKNTNKEKYGHEYATQSQEVRDKTIKTCLEKFGAETNLQLESVKQQIKETNLEKYGHEYATQSQEVRDKTIKTCLEKFGAECSLQSQEVKDKGKQTNLKKYGREYATQSQIVRKKVKKTCLDKYGVDTVSKLETVKQKAKETNLKKYGCEYSLQAQEVKDKGKQTNLKKYGVEYPNQNMEIMEKNSKKSYKLKEYILPSGEIIKIQGYENYALDELFNNSILEEDIITGCKNVPEIWYEDENGKKHRHYVDIFIPSQNKCVEIKSTWTAEKKKDCIFLKQKAGKALGYNYEIWVYNRKGEKVECYK
;
A
#
# COMPACT_ATOMS: atom_id res chain seq x y z
N MET A 1 -65.73 50.85 -13.15
CA MET A 1 -65.94 50.02 -14.36
C MET A 1 -64.74 49.10 -14.54
N ASN A 2 -64.92 47.79 -14.46
CA ASN A 2 -63.83 46.83 -14.62
C ASN A 2 -63.66 46.53 -16.11
N VAL A 3 -62.75 47.25 -16.79
CA VAL A 3 -62.51 47.09 -18.23
C VAL A 3 -62.02 45.66 -18.48
N ARG A 4 -62.82 44.87 -19.22
CA ARG A 4 -62.50 43.46 -19.52
C ARG A 4 -61.31 43.44 -20.49
N LYS A 5 -60.13 43.03 -19.99
CA LYS A 5 -58.91 42.94 -20.81
C LYS A 5 -59.11 42.00 -22.00
N ARG A 6 -58.94 42.50 -23.21
CA ARG A 6 -58.98 41.72 -24.45
C ARG A 6 -57.58 41.19 -24.75
N TYR A 7 -57.44 39.87 -24.75
CA TYR A 7 -56.17 39.20 -25.02
C TYR A 7 -56.04 38.92 -26.52
N ASN A 8 -55.65 39.91 -27.32
CA ASN A 8 -55.47 39.80 -28.77
C ASN A 8 -54.02 40.10 -29.19
N TYR A 9 -53.72 40.07 -30.50
CA TYR A 9 -52.39 40.35 -31.02
C TYR A 9 -51.89 41.78 -30.70
N GLU A 10 -52.77 42.78 -30.74
CA GLU A 10 -52.41 44.15 -30.33
C GLU A 10 -51.98 44.21 -28.86
N PHE A 11 -52.69 43.54 -27.97
CA PHE A 11 -52.29 43.41 -26.57
C PHE A 11 -50.92 42.72 -26.42
N LEU A 12 -50.63 41.69 -27.22
CA LEU A 12 -49.32 41.06 -27.23
C LEU A 12 -48.21 42.01 -27.73
N LYS A 13 -48.46 42.79 -28.80
CA LYS A 13 -47.50 43.79 -29.29
C LYS A 13 -47.19 44.86 -28.25
N GLU A 14 -48.22 45.39 -27.59
CA GLU A 14 -48.07 46.36 -26.50
C GLU A 14 -47.20 45.78 -25.39
N LEU A 15 -47.48 44.54 -24.96
CA LEU A 15 -46.71 43.86 -23.93
C LEU A 15 -45.25 43.62 -24.37
N CYS A 16 -45.03 43.27 -25.63
CA CYS A 16 -43.68 43.07 -26.18
C CYS A 16 -42.90 44.38 -26.22
N LYS A 17 -43.55 45.49 -26.59
CA LYS A 17 -42.93 46.82 -26.61
C LYS A 17 -42.61 47.33 -25.21
N GLU A 18 -43.58 47.23 -24.28
CA GLU A 18 -43.42 47.69 -22.89
C GLU A 18 -42.29 46.95 -22.17
N TYR A 19 -42.20 45.63 -22.36
CA TYR A 19 -41.24 44.79 -21.63
C TYR A 19 -40.03 44.37 -22.47
N ASN A 20 -39.87 44.88 -23.68
CA ASN A 20 -38.81 44.53 -24.63
C ASN A 20 -38.67 43.01 -24.80
N ILE A 21 -39.77 42.36 -25.21
CA ILE A 21 -39.84 40.90 -25.40
C ILE A 21 -39.55 40.58 -26.86
N THR A 22 -38.61 39.67 -27.09
CA THR A 22 -38.38 39.09 -28.42
C THR A 22 -39.17 37.80 -28.56
N LEU A 23 -40.12 37.77 -29.50
CA LEU A 23 -40.91 36.57 -29.82
C LEU A 23 -40.13 35.66 -30.77
N LEU A 24 -40.33 34.34 -30.66
CA LEU A 24 -39.67 33.36 -31.54
C LEU A 24 -40.36 33.19 -32.90
N ARG A 25 -41.62 33.63 -33.01
CA ARG A 25 -42.44 33.54 -34.21
C ARG A 25 -43.45 34.68 -34.26
N ASP A 26 -44.02 34.92 -35.43
CA ASP A 26 -45.11 35.87 -35.59
C ASP A 26 -46.46 35.27 -35.14
N TYR A 27 -47.30 36.11 -34.53
CA TYR A 27 -48.63 35.77 -34.02
C TYR A 27 -49.73 36.65 -34.66
N SER A 28 -49.41 37.38 -35.74
CA SER A 28 -50.31 38.36 -36.37
C SER A 28 -51.62 37.77 -36.89
N ASN A 29 -51.58 36.54 -37.39
CA ASN A 29 -52.73 35.82 -37.94
C ASN A 29 -53.37 34.83 -36.94
N GLU A 30 -52.93 34.82 -35.68
CA GLU A 30 -53.37 33.88 -34.67
C GLU A 30 -54.54 34.43 -33.84
N ASN A 31 -55.53 33.58 -33.55
CA ASN A 31 -56.63 33.94 -32.65
C ASN A 31 -56.19 33.83 -31.19
N LEU A 32 -55.45 34.85 -30.74
CA LEU A 32 -54.97 34.91 -29.37
C LEU A 32 -56.12 35.02 -28.37
N HIS A 33 -55.95 34.36 -27.25
CA HIS A 33 -56.84 34.40 -26.09
C HIS A 33 -55.99 34.24 -24.83
N ARG A 34 -56.61 34.37 -23.66
CA ARG A 34 -55.90 34.37 -22.35
C ARG A 34 -54.96 33.17 -22.15
N ASP A 35 -55.38 31.99 -22.58
CA ASP A 35 -54.64 30.75 -22.36
C ASP A 35 -53.76 30.35 -23.55
N TYR A 36 -53.75 31.15 -24.62
CA TYR A 36 -52.87 30.95 -25.76
C TYR A 36 -51.41 31.05 -25.32
N LYS A 37 -50.58 30.07 -25.74
CA LYS A 37 -49.17 29.99 -25.38
C LYS A 37 -48.31 30.86 -26.30
N ILE A 38 -47.54 31.73 -25.69
CA ILE A 38 -46.60 32.62 -26.34
C ILE A 38 -45.18 32.14 -26.04
N GLU A 39 -44.37 32.11 -27.09
CA GLU A 39 -42.97 31.73 -27.07
C GLU A 39 -42.07 32.92 -27.37
N GLY A 40 -41.03 33.08 -26.56
CA GLY A 40 -40.06 34.17 -26.69
C GLY A 40 -38.76 33.89 -25.96
N ASN A 41 -37.76 34.74 -26.19
CA ASN A 41 -36.47 34.65 -25.53
C ASN A 41 -36.59 34.98 -24.04
N CYS A 42 -35.86 34.26 -23.19
CA CYS A 42 -35.79 34.57 -21.78
C CYS A 42 -35.09 35.91 -21.55
N LYS A 43 -35.76 36.83 -20.82
CA LYS A 43 -35.20 38.16 -20.49
C LYS A 43 -34.27 38.16 -19.26
N THR A 44 -34.02 37.02 -18.65
CA THR A 44 -33.10 36.96 -17.50
C THR A 44 -31.66 37.08 -17.99
N GLU A 45 -30.87 37.95 -17.37
CA GLU A 45 -29.44 38.12 -17.68
C GLU A 45 -28.71 36.76 -17.67
N ASN A 46 -27.81 36.57 -18.64
CA ASN A 46 -27.02 35.35 -18.83
C ASN A 46 -27.85 34.07 -19.01
N CYS A 47 -29.06 34.18 -19.59
CA CYS A 47 -29.92 33.04 -19.90
C CYS A 47 -30.27 33.00 -21.40
N ASN A 48 -29.81 31.96 -22.09
CA ASN A 48 -30.05 31.75 -23.53
C ASN A 48 -31.22 30.80 -23.80
N GLU A 49 -32.07 30.56 -22.80
CA GLU A 49 -33.21 29.66 -22.89
C GLU A 49 -34.46 30.40 -23.38
N ASN A 50 -35.46 29.65 -23.84
CA ASN A 50 -36.74 30.21 -24.26
C ASN A 50 -37.81 30.06 -23.17
N PHE A 51 -38.83 30.92 -23.20
CA PHE A 51 -40.04 30.74 -22.41
C PHE A 51 -41.19 30.30 -23.31
N GLU A 52 -42.08 29.49 -22.74
CA GLU A 52 -43.40 29.19 -23.28
C GLU A 52 -44.40 29.47 -22.15
N LYS A 53 -45.26 30.46 -22.32
CA LYS A 53 -46.20 30.91 -21.29
C LYS A 53 -47.52 31.36 -21.90
N THR A 54 -48.62 31.08 -21.20
CA THR A 54 -49.93 31.62 -21.55
C THR A 54 -49.91 33.16 -21.53
N LEU A 55 -50.57 33.81 -22.49
CA LEU A 55 -50.66 35.27 -22.60
C LEU A 55 -51.22 35.94 -21.32
N GLY A 56 -52.21 35.31 -20.69
CA GLY A 56 -52.77 35.72 -19.40
C GLY A 56 -51.76 35.59 -18.25
N GLY A 57 -50.94 34.55 -18.27
CA GLY A 57 -49.83 34.35 -17.33
C GLY A 57 -48.75 35.43 -17.45
N LEU A 58 -48.39 35.80 -18.69
CA LEU A 58 -47.48 36.91 -18.98
C LEU A 58 -48.06 38.24 -18.47
N SER A 59 -49.33 38.51 -18.77
CA SER A 59 -50.02 39.71 -18.31
C SER A 59 -50.11 39.82 -16.79
N LYS A 60 -50.42 38.71 -16.10
CA LYS A 60 -50.65 38.71 -14.64
C LYS A 60 -49.36 38.71 -13.84
N LYS A 61 -48.41 37.83 -14.19
CA LYS A 61 -47.17 37.65 -13.43
C LYS A 61 -46.04 38.55 -13.91
N LYS A 62 -46.09 39.04 -15.15
CA LYS A 62 -45.03 39.83 -15.81
C LYS A 62 -43.66 39.14 -15.78
N TYR A 63 -43.66 37.81 -15.84
CA TYR A 63 -42.45 36.99 -15.88
C TYR A 63 -42.16 36.55 -17.32
N PHE A 64 -41.23 37.24 -17.97
CA PHE A 64 -40.82 37.01 -19.36
C PHE A 64 -39.55 36.15 -19.42
N CYS A 65 -39.56 35.00 -18.76
CA CYS A 65 -38.36 34.18 -18.56
C CYS A 65 -38.67 32.68 -18.54
N CYS A 66 -37.67 31.84 -18.79
CA CYS A 66 -37.85 30.39 -18.86
C CYS A 66 -38.33 29.79 -17.51
N LYS A 67 -38.73 28.52 -17.51
CA LYS A 67 -39.25 27.84 -16.29
C LYS A 67 -38.26 27.89 -15.12
N LYS A 68 -36.95 27.75 -15.39
CA LYS A 68 -35.88 27.80 -14.37
C LYS A 68 -35.83 29.19 -13.73
N CYS A 69 -35.71 30.24 -14.54
CA CYS A 69 -35.64 31.63 -14.09
C CYS A 69 -36.93 32.08 -13.37
N THR A 70 -38.10 31.63 -13.85
CA THR A 70 -39.38 31.89 -13.18
C THR A 70 -39.37 31.34 -11.75
N LYS A 71 -38.90 30.10 -11.57
CA LYS A 71 -38.82 29.47 -10.25
C LYS A 71 -37.84 30.19 -9.33
N GLN A 72 -36.74 30.70 -9.87
CA GLN A 72 -35.77 31.50 -9.12
C GLN A 72 -36.39 32.82 -8.63
N ILE A 73 -37.10 33.54 -9.51
CA ILE A 73 -37.81 34.78 -9.15
C ILE A 73 -38.87 34.49 -8.08
N GLU A 74 -39.69 33.45 -8.25
CA GLU A 74 -40.70 33.08 -7.28
C GLU A 74 -40.10 32.69 -5.91
N ASN A 75 -38.96 31.99 -5.90
CA ASN A 75 -38.26 31.66 -4.67
C ASN A 75 -37.67 32.90 -3.99
N ASN A 76 -37.09 33.83 -4.76
CA ASN A 76 -36.56 35.09 -4.24
C ASN A 76 -37.68 35.93 -3.63
N ASN A 77 -38.80 36.08 -4.32
CA ASN A 77 -39.97 36.81 -3.82
C ASN A 77 -40.52 36.17 -2.54
N LYS A 78 -40.61 34.83 -2.48
CA LYS A 78 -40.99 34.12 -1.24
C LYS A 78 -40.01 34.41 -0.12
N ALA A 79 -38.71 34.36 -0.38
CA ALA A 79 -37.69 34.65 0.62
C ALA A 79 -37.80 36.10 1.12
N THR A 80 -37.98 37.07 0.23
CA THR A 80 -38.18 38.49 0.57
C THR A 80 -39.44 38.68 1.43
N ASN A 81 -40.57 38.10 1.03
CA ASN A 81 -41.82 38.19 1.79
C ASN A 81 -41.68 37.52 3.17
N ASN A 82 -40.96 36.40 3.26
CA ASN A 82 -40.68 35.76 4.54
C ASN A 82 -39.77 36.62 5.43
N ILE A 83 -38.76 37.29 4.87
CA ILE A 83 -37.92 38.23 5.62
C ILE A 83 -38.78 39.39 6.15
N GLN A 84 -39.64 39.97 5.31
CA GLN A 84 -40.52 41.07 5.72
C GLN A 84 -41.48 40.65 6.84
N LYS A 85 -42.03 39.42 6.78
CA LYS A 85 -43.03 38.95 7.73
C LYS A 85 -42.43 38.35 9.01
N TYR A 86 -41.28 37.70 8.92
CA TYR A 86 -40.72 36.86 9.99
C TYR A 86 -39.26 37.15 10.31
N GLY A 87 -38.62 38.12 9.63
CA GLY A 87 -37.19 38.44 9.79
C GLY A 87 -36.23 37.39 9.22
N VAL A 88 -36.73 36.28 8.67
CA VAL A 88 -35.93 35.15 8.18
C VAL A 88 -36.35 34.72 6.78
N LYS A 89 -35.40 34.17 5.99
CA LYS A 89 -35.67 33.73 4.60
C LYS A 89 -36.66 32.56 4.52
N SER A 90 -36.71 31.75 5.58
CA SER A 90 -37.64 30.63 5.70
C SER A 90 -38.16 30.53 7.12
N PRO A 91 -39.48 30.37 7.34
CA PRO A 91 -40.06 30.18 8.66
C PRO A 91 -39.45 29.00 9.44
N LEU A 92 -38.90 27.99 8.77
CA LEU A 92 -38.20 26.86 9.40
C LEU A 92 -36.89 27.27 10.10
N GLN A 93 -36.38 28.48 9.85
CA GLN A 93 -35.22 29.03 10.54
C GLN A 93 -35.58 29.53 11.94
N LEU A 94 -36.85 29.87 12.18
CA LEU A 94 -37.34 30.32 13.49
C LEU A 94 -37.26 29.18 14.51
N GLU A 95 -36.67 29.46 15.66
CA GLU A 95 -36.47 28.45 16.70
C GLU A 95 -37.81 27.93 17.25
N SER A 96 -38.80 28.81 17.40
CA SER A 96 -40.15 28.43 17.81
C SER A 96 -40.81 27.43 16.87
N VAL A 97 -40.54 27.52 15.56
CA VAL A 97 -41.06 26.57 14.56
C VAL A 97 -40.30 25.26 14.63
N LYS A 98 -38.97 25.29 14.79
CA LYS A 98 -38.15 24.08 14.97
C LYS A 98 -38.58 23.31 16.22
N GLN A 99 -38.83 24.01 17.32
CA GLN A 99 -39.24 23.39 18.58
C GLN A 99 -40.59 22.69 18.46
N LYS A 100 -41.60 23.36 17.86
CA LYS A 100 -42.91 22.74 17.56
C LYS A 100 -42.81 21.49 16.69
N ILE A 101 -41.88 21.47 15.73
CA ILE A 101 -41.64 20.28 14.89
C ILE A 101 -41.05 19.15 15.74
N LYS A 102 -40.07 19.43 16.60
CA LYS A 102 -39.46 18.45 17.50
C LYS A 102 -40.49 17.84 18.45
N GLU A 103 -41.30 18.69 19.10
CA GLU A 103 -42.37 18.25 20.02
C GLU A 103 -43.35 17.31 19.32
N LYS A 104 -43.81 17.68 18.12
CA LYS A 104 -44.72 16.84 17.34
C LYS A 104 -44.08 15.51 16.89
N ASN A 105 -42.78 15.50 16.60
CA ASN A 105 -42.07 14.27 16.27
C ASN A 105 -41.88 13.39 17.51
N LEU A 106 -41.57 13.98 18.66
CA LEU A 106 -41.49 13.27 19.94
C LEU A 106 -42.83 12.62 20.27
N GLU A 107 -43.93 13.36 20.16
CA GLU A 107 -45.30 12.87 20.39
C GLU A 107 -45.63 11.67 19.48
N LYS A 108 -45.31 11.76 18.18
CA LYS A 108 -45.72 10.75 17.20
C LYS A 108 -44.78 9.56 17.06
N LEU A 109 -43.48 9.77 17.28
CA LEU A 109 -42.42 8.82 16.93
C LEU A 109 -41.49 8.51 18.10
N GLY A 110 -41.64 9.19 19.25
CA GLY A 110 -40.77 9.06 20.42
C GLY A 110 -39.37 9.64 20.22
N VAL A 111 -39.13 10.37 19.13
CA VAL A 111 -37.81 10.93 18.77
C VAL A 111 -37.96 12.32 18.15
N GLU A 112 -36.98 13.20 18.39
CA GLU A 112 -37.02 14.57 17.85
C GLU A 112 -36.98 14.62 16.32
N TYR A 113 -36.24 13.68 15.73
CA TYR A 113 -36.03 13.60 14.28
C TYR A 113 -36.54 12.27 13.74
N PRO A 114 -37.39 12.26 12.69
CA PRO A 114 -37.97 11.03 12.17
C PRO A 114 -36.95 9.95 11.78
N GLN A 115 -35.76 10.37 11.36
CA GLN A 115 -34.67 9.47 10.93
C GLN A 115 -34.07 8.66 12.09
N GLN A 116 -34.24 9.12 13.33
CA GLN A 116 -33.80 8.39 14.52
C GLN A 116 -34.70 7.17 14.79
N SER A 117 -35.99 7.27 14.41
CA SER A 117 -36.96 6.20 14.61
C SER A 117 -36.60 4.97 13.78
N LYS A 118 -36.44 3.81 14.45
CA LYS A 118 -36.15 2.53 13.80
C LYS A 118 -37.24 2.15 12.79
N LYS A 119 -38.51 2.34 13.15
CA LYS A 119 -39.68 2.08 12.29
C LYS A 119 -39.64 2.89 10.99
N VAL A 120 -39.25 4.16 11.07
CA VAL A 120 -39.13 5.02 9.88
C VAL A 120 -37.98 4.57 8.98
N ARG A 121 -36.84 4.19 9.57
CA ARG A 121 -35.68 3.67 8.83
C ARG A 121 -36.00 2.36 8.10
N GLU A 122 -36.61 1.40 8.78
CA GLU A 122 -36.98 0.10 8.19
C GLU A 122 -38.00 0.26 7.05
N LYS A 123 -38.98 1.15 7.21
CA LYS A 123 -39.93 1.48 6.13
C LYS A 123 -39.22 2.10 4.93
N LEU A 124 -38.24 2.97 5.15
CA LEU A 124 -37.44 3.57 4.08
C LEU A 124 -36.61 2.52 3.35
N GLU A 125 -35.91 1.64 4.09
CA GLU A 125 -35.11 0.55 3.51
C GLU A 125 -35.98 -0.39 2.68
N THR A 126 -37.14 -0.79 3.20
CA THR A 126 -38.09 -1.66 2.48
C THR A 126 -38.57 -1.02 1.18
N ASN A 127 -38.92 0.26 1.22
CA ASN A 127 -39.35 0.99 0.03
C ASN A 127 -38.23 1.14 -1.00
N ASN A 128 -37.00 1.42 -0.56
CA ASN A 128 -35.85 1.54 -1.43
C ASN A 128 -35.50 0.19 -2.08
N LEU A 129 -35.53 -0.90 -1.31
CA LEU A 129 -35.36 -2.25 -1.84
C LEU A 129 -36.42 -2.57 -2.89
N LYS A 130 -37.69 -2.31 -2.60
CA LYS A 130 -38.80 -2.56 -3.54
C LYS A 130 -38.67 -1.76 -4.83
N LYS A 131 -38.25 -0.50 -4.75
CA LYS A 131 -38.25 0.42 -5.90
C LYS A 131 -36.93 0.42 -6.69
N TYR A 132 -35.81 0.16 -6.01
CA TYR A 132 -34.47 0.37 -6.55
C TYR A 132 -33.53 -0.82 -6.35
N GLY A 133 -33.98 -1.89 -5.69
CA GLY A 133 -33.14 -3.08 -5.41
C GLY A 133 -32.01 -2.86 -4.41
N VAL A 134 -31.90 -1.66 -3.84
CA VAL A 134 -30.82 -1.28 -2.91
C VAL A 134 -31.41 -0.69 -1.63
N LYS A 135 -30.74 -0.87 -0.49
CA LYS A 135 -31.22 -0.34 0.80
C LYS A 135 -31.15 1.19 0.86
N ASN A 136 -30.15 1.76 0.20
CA ASN A 136 -29.95 3.20 0.11
C ASN A 136 -29.73 3.60 -1.35
N THR A 137 -30.43 4.63 -1.81
CA THR A 137 -30.33 5.14 -3.18
C THR A 137 -28.93 5.64 -3.54
N THR A 138 -28.10 6.02 -2.57
CA THR A 138 -26.69 6.37 -2.82
C THR A 138 -25.83 5.18 -3.25
N GLN A 139 -26.34 3.95 -3.12
CA GLN A 139 -25.67 2.75 -3.63
C GLN A 139 -25.84 2.61 -5.15
N LEU A 140 -26.86 3.26 -5.75
CA LEU A 140 -27.09 3.25 -7.18
C LEU A 140 -25.94 3.93 -7.92
N GLU A 141 -25.44 3.29 -8.97
CA GLU A 141 -24.26 3.78 -9.70
C GLU A 141 -24.52 5.15 -10.36
N CYS A 142 -25.71 5.37 -10.89
CA CYS A 142 -26.09 6.67 -11.46
C CYS A 142 -26.05 7.80 -10.41
N VAL A 143 -26.43 7.52 -9.16
CA VAL A 143 -26.39 8.49 -8.06
C VAL A 143 -24.96 8.75 -7.64
N LYS A 144 -24.13 7.70 -7.49
CA LYS A 144 -22.69 7.84 -7.20
C LYS A 144 -21.98 8.67 -8.26
N GLN A 145 -22.22 8.40 -9.54
CA GLN A 145 -21.56 9.12 -10.62
C GLN A 145 -21.99 10.59 -10.65
N LYS A 146 -23.28 10.87 -10.42
CA LYS A 146 -23.76 12.25 -10.31
C LYS A 146 -23.10 12.99 -9.14
N MET A 147 -22.95 12.35 -7.98
CA MET A 147 -22.24 12.94 -6.83
C MET A 147 -20.77 13.23 -7.16
N LYS A 148 -20.06 12.29 -7.82
CA LYS A 148 -18.67 12.49 -8.23
C LYS A 148 -18.53 13.65 -9.22
N ASN A 149 -19.43 13.77 -10.20
CA ASN A 149 -19.41 14.85 -11.18
C ASN A 149 -19.65 16.20 -10.52
N THR A 150 -20.66 16.31 -9.65
CA THR A 150 -20.93 17.55 -8.90
C THR A 150 -19.76 17.94 -7.99
N ASN A 151 -19.10 16.99 -7.34
CA ASN A 151 -17.91 17.28 -6.54
C ASN A 151 -16.73 17.72 -7.42
N LYS A 152 -16.54 17.10 -8.59
CA LYS A 152 -15.52 17.51 -9.56
C LYS A 152 -15.73 18.93 -10.05
N GLU A 153 -16.97 19.26 -10.44
CA GLU A 153 -17.34 20.61 -10.87
C GLU A 153 -17.11 21.66 -9.77
N LYS A 154 -17.46 21.33 -8.52
CA LYS A 154 -17.43 22.30 -7.42
C LYS A 154 -16.07 22.41 -6.72
N TYR A 155 -15.33 21.31 -6.62
CA TYR A 155 -14.13 21.19 -5.78
C TYR A 155 -12.92 20.64 -6.52
N GLY A 156 -13.01 20.36 -7.82
CA GLY A 156 -11.94 19.78 -8.63
C GLY A 156 -11.64 18.30 -8.35
N HIS A 157 -12.40 17.65 -7.46
CA HIS A 157 -12.12 16.30 -6.98
C HIS A 157 -13.40 15.44 -6.89
N GLU A 158 -13.28 14.12 -6.99
CA GLU A 158 -14.44 13.21 -6.87
C GLU A 158 -15.09 13.24 -5.50
N TYR A 159 -14.30 13.50 -4.47
CA TYR A 159 -14.75 13.60 -3.09
C TYR A 159 -14.39 14.97 -2.54
N ALA A 160 -15.38 15.66 -1.97
CA ALA A 160 -15.19 17.00 -1.40
C ALA A 160 -14.05 17.04 -0.36
N THR A 161 -13.88 15.98 0.43
CA THR A 161 -12.81 15.85 1.43
C THR A 161 -11.40 15.72 0.84
N GLN A 162 -11.25 15.64 -0.48
CA GLN A 162 -9.93 15.73 -1.13
C GLN A 162 -9.51 17.18 -1.33
N SER A 163 -10.45 18.13 -1.40
CA SER A 163 -10.14 19.55 -1.46
C SER A 163 -9.57 20.02 -0.12
N GLN A 164 -8.44 20.73 -0.20
CA GLN A 164 -7.80 21.31 0.98
C GLN A 164 -8.71 22.32 1.68
N GLU A 165 -9.44 23.15 0.91
CA GLU A 165 -10.40 24.12 1.45
C GLU A 165 -11.46 23.45 2.34
N VAL A 166 -12.00 22.31 1.90
CA VAL A 166 -13.00 21.55 2.66
C VAL A 166 -12.40 20.96 3.94
N ARG A 167 -11.15 20.50 3.89
CA ARG A 167 -10.42 20.00 5.07
C ARG A 167 -10.17 21.10 6.08
N ASP A 168 -9.63 22.23 5.65
CA ASP A 168 -9.30 23.35 6.52
C ASP A 168 -10.54 23.91 7.19
N LYS A 169 -11.66 24.01 6.45
CA LYS A 169 -12.95 24.41 7.01
C LYS A 169 -13.47 23.41 8.06
N THR A 170 -13.25 22.11 7.84
CA THR A 170 -13.63 21.07 8.79
C THR A 170 -12.79 21.15 10.07
N ILE A 171 -11.48 21.32 9.94
CA ILE A 171 -10.54 21.49 11.06
C ILE A 171 -10.91 22.74 11.86
N LYS A 172 -11.10 23.89 11.18
CA LYS A 172 -11.52 25.15 11.82
C LYS A 172 -12.81 24.99 12.61
N THR A 173 -13.82 24.35 12.04
CA THR A 173 -15.10 24.13 12.73
C THR A 173 -14.94 23.22 13.95
N CYS A 174 -14.09 22.19 13.87
CA CYS A 174 -13.83 21.31 15.01
C CYS A 174 -13.04 22.04 16.12
N LEU A 175 -12.06 22.87 15.76
CA LEU A 175 -11.32 23.70 16.69
C LEU A 175 -12.25 24.71 17.40
N GLU A 176 -13.10 25.41 16.65
CA GLU A 176 -14.06 26.38 17.21
C GLU A 176 -15.05 25.73 18.19
N LYS A 177 -15.53 24.52 17.89
CA LYS A 177 -16.55 23.85 18.70
C LYS A 177 -16.00 23.03 19.86
N PHE A 178 -14.81 22.46 19.69
CA PHE A 178 -14.31 21.42 20.58
C PHE A 178 -12.85 21.63 21.00
N GLY A 179 -12.16 22.66 20.51
CA GLY A 179 -10.75 22.92 20.83
C GLY A 179 -9.76 21.87 20.27
N ALA A 180 -10.21 21.02 19.34
CA ALA A 180 -9.39 19.94 18.75
C ALA A 180 -9.58 19.88 17.23
N GLU A 181 -8.53 19.51 16.50
CA GLU A 181 -8.57 19.42 15.02
C GLU A 181 -9.54 18.34 14.53
N THR A 182 -9.74 17.31 15.36
CA THR A 182 -10.76 16.29 15.15
C THR A 182 -11.38 15.90 16.48
N ASN A 183 -12.68 15.56 16.45
CA ASN A 183 -13.39 15.10 17.64
C ASN A 183 -12.80 13.80 18.23
N LEU A 184 -12.11 12.98 17.42
CA LEU A 184 -11.45 11.75 17.90
C LEU A 184 -10.25 12.02 18.81
N GLN A 185 -9.72 13.25 18.84
CA GLN A 185 -8.68 13.64 19.79
C GLN A 185 -9.25 13.87 21.20
N LEU A 186 -10.55 14.16 21.32
CA LEU A 186 -11.21 14.42 22.59
C LEU A 186 -11.26 13.14 23.42
N GLU A 187 -10.84 13.23 24.68
CA GLU A 187 -10.76 12.07 25.55
C GLU A 187 -12.14 11.45 25.85
N SER A 188 -13.17 12.30 25.98
CA SER A 188 -14.56 11.85 26.12
C SER A 188 -15.03 10.97 24.95
N VAL A 189 -14.66 11.33 23.72
CA VAL A 189 -15.01 10.56 22.51
C VAL A 189 -14.23 9.24 22.45
N LYS A 190 -12.93 9.25 22.79
CA LYS A 190 -12.13 8.02 22.88
C LYS A 190 -12.72 7.04 23.89
N GLN A 191 -13.12 7.56 25.06
CA GLN A 191 -13.69 6.76 26.13
C GLN A 191 -15.04 6.14 25.72
N GLN A 192 -15.93 6.93 25.09
CA GLN A 192 -17.18 6.42 24.54
C GLN A 192 -16.97 5.31 23.48
N ILE A 193 -15.94 5.44 22.64
CA ILE A 193 -15.58 4.41 21.65
C ILE A 193 -15.16 3.11 22.36
N LYS A 194 -14.33 3.21 23.42
CA LYS A 194 -13.91 2.05 24.21
C LYS A 194 -15.10 1.37 24.88
N GLU A 195 -15.97 2.13 25.53
CA GLU A 195 -17.18 1.61 26.19
C GLU A 195 -18.10 0.90 25.20
N THR A 196 -18.34 1.51 24.03
CA THR A 196 -19.17 0.90 22.98
C THR A 196 -18.53 -0.38 22.43
N ASN A 197 -17.20 -0.43 22.28
CA ASN A 197 -16.50 -1.63 21.82
C ASN A 197 -16.51 -2.73 22.89
N LEU A 198 -16.37 -2.37 24.17
CA LEU A 198 -16.49 -3.30 25.29
C LEU A 198 -17.89 -3.91 25.36
N GLU A 199 -18.93 -3.08 25.25
CA GLU A 199 -20.32 -3.53 25.25
C GLU A 199 -20.60 -4.49 24.08
N LYS A 200 -20.15 -4.16 22.86
CA LYS A 200 -20.47 -4.94 21.66
C LYS A 200 -19.59 -6.16 21.44
N TYR A 201 -18.32 -6.06 21.80
CA TYR A 201 -17.29 -7.02 21.39
C TYR A 201 -16.47 -7.56 22.55
N GLY A 202 -16.71 -7.12 23.79
CA GLY A 202 -15.97 -7.55 24.98
C GLY A 202 -14.53 -7.02 25.05
N HIS A 203 -14.12 -6.13 24.15
CA HIS A 203 -12.75 -5.63 24.04
C HIS A 203 -12.71 -4.14 23.75
N GLU A 204 -11.69 -3.42 24.24
CA GLU A 204 -11.51 -1.98 23.95
C GLU A 204 -11.37 -1.69 22.46
N TYR A 205 -10.77 -2.63 21.72
CA TYR A 205 -10.59 -2.54 20.28
C TYR A 205 -11.34 -3.66 19.58
N ALA A 206 -12.25 -3.32 18.67
CA ALA A 206 -13.05 -4.29 17.92
C ALA A 206 -12.18 -5.36 17.21
N THR A 207 -10.98 -5.01 16.74
CA THR A 207 -10.06 -5.93 16.06
C THR A 207 -9.43 -6.99 16.98
N GLN A 208 -9.61 -6.88 18.30
CA GLN A 208 -9.23 -7.92 19.25
C GLN A 208 -10.26 -9.04 19.33
N SER A 209 -11.53 -8.74 19.03
CA SER A 209 -12.59 -9.76 18.97
C SER A 209 -12.33 -10.75 17.84
N GLN A 210 -12.46 -12.03 18.17
CA GLN A 210 -12.30 -13.11 17.21
C GLN A 210 -13.32 -13.02 16.08
N GLU A 211 -14.56 -12.64 16.37
CA GLU A 211 -15.62 -12.46 15.37
C GLU A 211 -15.21 -11.44 14.29
N VAL A 212 -14.63 -10.30 14.71
CA VAL A 212 -14.18 -9.25 13.80
C VAL A 212 -12.98 -9.70 12.98
N ARG A 213 -12.07 -10.48 13.57
CA ARG A 213 -10.92 -11.08 12.87
C ARG A 213 -11.39 -12.08 11.81
N ASP A 214 -12.28 -12.99 12.16
CA ASP A 214 -12.79 -14.02 11.26
C ASP A 214 -13.54 -13.40 10.09
N LYS A 215 -14.34 -12.37 10.35
CA LYS A 215 -15.02 -11.61 9.29
C LYS A 215 -14.04 -10.90 8.36
N THR A 216 -12.94 -10.38 8.91
CA THR A 216 -11.86 -9.75 8.13
C THR A 216 -11.17 -10.78 7.23
N ILE A 217 -10.78 -11.93 7.80
CA ILE A 217 -10.14 -13.04 7.08
C ILE A 217 -11.06 -13.53 5.97
N LYS A 218 -12.34 -13.80 6.26
CA LYS A 218 -13.33 -14.22 5.27
C LYS A 218 -13.42 -13.24 4.10
N THR A 219 -13.52 -11.95 4.39
CA THR A 219 -13.59 -10.90 3.35
C THR A 219 -12.31 -10.85 2.52
N CYS A 220 -11.14 -11.03 3.14
CA CYS A 220 -9.87 -11.06 2.45
C CYS A 220 -9.72 -12.31 1.58
N LEU A 221 -10.15 -13.47 2.04
CA LEU A 221 -10.19 -14.70 1.27
C LEU A 221 -11.12 -14.57 0.05
N GLU A 222 -12.34 -14.06 0.24
CA GLU A 222 -13.31 -13.85 -0.84
C GLU A 222 -12.79 -12.88 -1.92
N LYS A 223 -12.09 -11.82 -1.53
CA LYS A 223 -11.63 -10.78 -2.48
C LYS A 223 -10.27 -11.05 -3.09
N PHE A 224 -9.38 -11.69 -2.33
CA PHE A 224 -7.95 -11.73 -2.66
C PHE A 224 -7.36 -13.15 -2.62
N GLY A 225 -8.15 -14.17 -2.25
CA GLY A 225 -7.68 -15.55 -2.13
C GLY A 225 -6.66 -15.78 -1.01
N ALA A 226 -6.52 -14.83 -0.08
CA ALA A 226 -5.56 -14.90 1.01
C ALA A 226 -6.13 -14.27 2.29
N GLU A 227 -5.70 -14.75 3.46
CA GLU A 227 -6.19 -14.27 4.77
C GLU A 227 -5.86 -12.79 5.03
N CYS A 228 -4.80 -12.30 4.40
CA CYS A 228 -4.42 -10.89 4.44
C CYS A 228 -4.23 -10.34 3.03
N SER A 229 -4.77 -9.16 2.77
CA SER A 229 -4.65 -8.49 1.46
C SER A 229 -3.20 -8.32 1.02
N LEU A 230 -2.26 -8.10 1.95
CA LEU A 230 -0.83 -7.95 1.64
C LEU A 230 -0.15 -9.25 1.22
N GLN A 231 -0.78 -10.42 1.43
CA GLN A 231 -0.25 -11.70 0.95
C GLN A 231 -0.57 -11.92 -0.53
N SER A 232 -1.67 -11.32 -1.03
CA SER A 232 -2.07 -11.40 -2.43
C SER A 232 -1.00 -10.83 -3.35
N GLN A 233 -0.67 -11.59 -4.40
CA GLN A 233 0.34 -11.22 -5.37
C GLN A 233 -0.04 -9.94 -6.11
N GLU A 234 -1.32 -9.77 -6.44
CA GLU A 234 -1.85 -8.56 -7.08
C GLU A 234 -1.57 -7.29 -6.25
N VAL A 235 -1.80 -7.36 -4.94
CA VAL A 235 -1.57 -6.25 -4.01
C VAL A 235 -0.07 -5.95 -3.89
N LYS A 236 0.76 -6.99 -3.81
CA LYS A 236 2.23 -6.83 -3.80
C LYS A 236 2.73 -6.14 -5.06
N ASP A 237 2.25 -6.56 -6.23
CA ASP A 237 2.70 -6.02 -7.52
C ASP A 237 2.23 -4.58 -7.74
N LYS A 238 0.99 -4.25 -7.34
CA LYS A 238 0.52 -2.84 -7.28
C LYS A 238 1.40 -1.98 -6.36
N GLY A 239 1.81 -2.53 -5.23
CA GLY A 239 2.76 -1.89 -4.30
C GLY A 239 4.10 -1.61 -4.96
N LYS A 240 4.69 -2.61 -5.64
CA LYS A 240 5.95 -2.47 -6.37
C LYS A 240 5.85 -1.44 -7.48
N GLN A 241 4.80 -1.45 -8.30
CA GLN A 241 4.59 -0.48 -9.38
C GLN A 241 4.50 0.95 -8.84
N THR A 242 3.79 1.15 -7.73
CA THR A 242 3.68 2.45 -7.07
C THR A 242 5.04 2.94 -6.58
N ASN A 243 5.82 2.07 -5.95
CA ASN A 243 7.17 2.40 -5.50
C ASN A 243 8.13 2.66 -6.67
N LEU A 244 8.02 1.91 -7.78
CA LEU A 244 8.79 2.15 -9.00
C LEU A 244 8.48 3.53 -9.57
N LYS A 245 7.20 3.87 -9.73
CA LYS A 245 6.77 5.19 -10.22
C LYS A 245 7.26 6.33 -9.33
N LYS A 246 7.23 6.15 -8.01
CA LYS A 246 7.52 7.22 -7.05
C LYS A 246 9.01 7.34 -6.70
N TYR A 247 9.75 6.23 -6.72
CA TYR A 247 11.09 6.14 -6.15
C TYR A 247 12.11 5.44 -7.06
N GLY A 248 11.71 4.95 -8.24
CA GLY A 248 12.58 4.24 -9.19
C GLY A 248 13.07 2.87 -8.72
N ARG A 249 12.46 2.30 -7.68
CA ARG A 249 12.80 1.00 -7.07
C ARG A 249 11.54 0.29 -6.61
N GLU A 250 11.54 -1.04 -6.62
CA GLU A 250 10.39 -1.86 -6.19
C GLU A 250 10.04 -1.67 -4.71
N TYR A 251 11.05 -1.40 -3.89
CA TYR A 251 10.89 -1.20 -2.46
C TYR A 251 11.38 0.20 -2.08
N ALA A 252 10.55 0.95 -1.36
CA ALA A 252 10.87 2.31 -0.93
C ALA A 252 12.21 2.37 -0.17
N THR A 253 12.53 1.37 0.64
CA THR A 253 13.78 1.29 1.43
C THR A 253 15.04 1.10 0.60
N GLN A 254 14.94 0.72 -0.68
CA GLN A 254 16.07 0.67 -1.60
C GLN A 254 16.39 2.05 -2.20
N SER A 255 15.44 2.98 -2.18
CA SER A 255 15.63 4.33 -2.69
C SER A 255 16.55 5.13 -1.77
N GLN A 256 17.58 5.74 -2.36
CA GLN A 256 18.52 6.56 -1.61
C GLN A 256 17.85 7.80 -0.99
N ILE A 257 16.82 8.34 -1.65
CA ILE A 257 16.03 9.47 -1.14
C ILE A 257 15.34 9.08 0.17
N VAL A 258 14.69 7.91 0.19
CA VAL A 258 14.01 7.38 1.38
C VAL A 258 15.02 7.08 2.48
N ARG A 259 16.15 6.45 2.16
CA ARG A 259 17.22 6.16 3.15
C ARG A 259 17.78 7.43 3.80
N LYS A 260 18.08 8.46 3.00
CA LYS A 260 18.55 9.76 3.52
C LYS A 260 17.50 10.41 4.43
N LYS A 261 16.22 10.37 4.05
CA LYS A 261 15.13 10.91 4.86
C LYS A 261 14.99 10.18 6.20
N VAL A 262 15.03 8.84 6.20
CA VAL A 262 14.98 8.02 7.42
C VAL A 262 16.16 8.36 8.34
N LYS A 263 17.38 8.42 7.79
CA LYS A 263 18.59 8.78 8.56
C LYS A 263 18.46 10.17 9.18
N LYS A 264 18.02 11.17 8.41
CA LYS A 264 17.80 12.53 8.91
C LYS A 264 16.78 12.54 10.06
N THR A 265 15.62 11.90 9.88
CA THR A 265 14.61 11.84 10.93
C THR A 265 15.10 11.13 12.20
N CYS A 266 15.92 10.10 12.08
CA CYS A 266 16.50 9.43 13.24
C CYS A 266 17.50 10.34 13.97
N LEU A 267 18.35 11.06 13.23
CA LEU A 267 19.28 12.04 13.80
C LEU A 267 18.52 13.17 14.51
N ASP A 268 17.52 13.75 13.84
CA ASP A 268 16.73 14.87 14.39
C ASP A 268 15.98 14.48 15.67
N LYS A 269 15.45 13.25 15.75
CA LYS A 269 14.63 12.80 16.89
C LYS A 269 15.42 12.14 18.01
N TYR A 270 16.51 11.45 17.69
CA TYR A 270 17.19 10.54 18.61
C TYR A 270 18.70 10.75 18.68
N GLY A 271 19.26 11.70 17.93
CA GLY A 271 20.71 11.96 17.88
C GLY A 271 21.55 10.85 17.25
N VAL A 272 20.91 9.76 16.77
CA VAL A 272 21.58 8.60 16.15
C VAL A 272 21.04 8.36 14.75
N ASP A 273 21.88 7.85 13.84
CA ASP A 273 21.46 7.58 12.47
C ASP A 273 20.49 6.40 12.33
N THR A 274 20.41 5.54 13.35
CA THR A 274 19.61 4.33 13.39
C THR A 274 19.17 4.05 14.83
N VAL A 275 17.87 3.83 15.04
CA VAL A 275 17.28 3.60 16.37
C VAL A 275 17.85 2.36 17.08
N SER A 276 18.34 1.36 16.35
CA SER A 276 18.97 0.16 16.95
C SER A 276 20.29 0.45 17.67
N LYS A 277 20.89 1.62 17.46
CA LYS A 277 22.09 2.06 18.18
C LYS A 277 21.76 2.59 19.59
N LEU A 278 20.51 2.97 19.85
CA LEU A 278 20.08 3.44 21.16
C LEU A 278 20.21 2.32 22.20
N GLU A 279 20.83 2.64 23.33
CA GLU A 279 21.08 1.65 24.37
C GLU A 279 19.78 1.07 24.95
N THR A 280 18.75 1.91 25.09
CA THR A 280 17.41 1.49 25.53
C THR A 280 16.78 0.45 24.59
N VAL A 281 17.05 0.55 23.28
CA VAL A 281 16.55 -0.41 22.28
C VAL A 281 17.35 -1.70 22.33
N LYS A 282 18.68 -1.62 22.47
CA LYS A 282 19.53 -2.81 22.63
C LYS A 282 19.14 -3.61 23.88
N GLN A 283 18.95 -2.92 25.00
CA GLN A 283 18.60 -3.55 26.27
C GLN A 283 17.23 -4.25 26.20
N LYS A 284 16.21 -3.59 25.63
CA LYS A 284 14.90 -4.21 25.40
C LYS A 284 14.97 -5.44 24.48
N ALA A 285 15.84 -5.39 23.47
CA ALA A 285 16.05 -6.54 22.58
C ALA A 285 16.67 -7.73 23.33
N LYS A 286 17.68 -7.48 24.19
CA LYS A 286 18.28 -8.50 25.06
C LYS A 286 17.27 -9.09 26.03
N GLU A 287 16.50 -8.26 26.74
CA GLU A 287 15.46 -8.71 27.68
C GLU A 287 14.40 -9.58 27.00
N THR A 288 13.96 -9.17 25.80
CA THR A 288 12.98 -9.94 25.02
C THR A 288 13.54 -11.29 24.59
N ASN A 289 14.79 -11.32 24.12
CA ASN A 289 15.45 -12.56 23.74
C ASN A 289 15.70 -13.46 24.96
N LEU A 290 16.08 -12.90 26.11
CA LEU A 290 16.28 -13.65 27.35
C LEU A 290 14.97 -14.29 27.81
N LYS A 291 13.87 -13.53 27.81
CA LYS A 291 12.53 -14.05 28.17
C LYS A 291 12.06 -15.15 27.22
N LYS A 292 12.34 -15.01 25.92
CA LYS A 292 11.82 -15.93 24.90
C LYS A 292 12.69 -17.18 24.70
N TYR A 293 14.01 -17.01 24.76
CA TYR A 293 14.98 -18.01 24.33
C TYR A 293 16.00 -18.38 25.42
N GLY A 294 15.97 -17.72 26.59
CA GLY A 294 16.94 -17.96 27.67
C GLY A 294 18.35 -17.41 27.40
N CYS A 295 18.56 -16.65 26.33
CA CYS A 295 19.85 -16.07 25.96
C CYS A 295 19.70 -14.66 25.39
N GLU A 296 20.73 -13.82 25.50
CA GLU A 296 20.69 -12.42 25.03
C GLU A 296 20.51 -12.30 23.51
N TYR A 297 21.04 -13.26 22.76
CA TYR A 297 21.04 -13.24 21.30
C TYR A 297 20.37 -14.48 20.75
N SER A 298 19.33 -14.31 19.93
CA SER A 298 18.53 -15.41 19.39
C SER A 298 19.34 -16.49 18.68
N LEU A 299 20.45 -16.15 18.01
CA LEU A 299 21.30 -17.12 17.32
C LEU A 299 22.12 -18.02 18.27
N GLN A 300 22.17 -17.72 19.57
CA GLN A 300 22.78 -18.60 20.58
C GLN A 300 21.85 -19.76 20.95
N ALA A 301 20.53 -19.54 20.89
CA ALA A 301 19.52 -20.53 21.22
C ALA A 301 19.58 -21.73 20.29
N GLN A 302 19.59 -22.94 20.87
CA GLN A 302 19.72 -24.17 20.11
C GLN A 302 18.54 -24.38 19.14
N GLU A 303 17.31 -24.10 19.57
CA GLU A 303 16.12 -24.17 18.72
C GLU A 303 16.22 -23.29 17.46
N VAL A 304 16.83 -22.10 17.56
CA VAL A 304 17.01 -21.19 16.42
C VAL A 304 18.08 -21.73 15.48
N LYS A 305 19.17 -22.30 16.02
CA LYS A 305 20.22 -22.95 15.24
C LYS A 305 19.66 -24.15 14.47
N ASP A 306 18.88 -25.00 15.12
CA ASP A 306 18.30 -26.21 14.53
C ASP A 306 17.30 -25.87 13.42
N LYS A 307 16.46 -24.85 13.64
CA LYS A 307 15.57 -24.32 12.58
C LYS A 307 16.37 -23.76 11.39
N GLY A 308 17.50 -23.13 11.66
CA GLY A 308 18.46 -22.70 10.63
C GLY A 308 18.98 -23.88 9.79
N LYS A 309 19.46 -24.94 10.47
CA LYS A 309 19.93 -26.17 9.83
C LYS A 309 18.85 -26.85 8.99
N GLN A 310 17.64 -27.02 9.53
CA GLN A 310 16.50 -27.60 8.79
C GLN A 310 16.15 -26.80 7.53
N THR A 311 16.19 -25.47 7.62
CA THR A 311 15.94 -24.60 6.46
C THR A 311 17.02 -24.77 5.39
N ASN A 312 18.29 -24.88 5.80
CA ASN A 312 19.39 -25.09 4.88
C ASN A 312 19.34 -26.49 4.25
N LEU A 313 19.01 -27.53 5.01
CA LEU A 313 18.81 -28.89 4.49
C LEU A 313 17.71 -28.91 3.42
N LYS A 314 16.56 -28.27 3.69
CA LYS A 314 15.47 -28.18 2.72
C LYS A 314 15.85 -27.42 1.45
N LYS A 315 16.68 -26.38 1.55
CA LYS A 315 17.03 -25.52 0.41
C LYS A 315 18.24 -26.02 -0.39
N TYR A 316 19.21 -26.61 0.28
CA TYR A 316 20.56 -26.84 -0.25
C TYR A 316 21.03 -28.29 -0.06
N GLY A 317 20.26 -29.14 0.61
CA GLY A 317 20.62 -30.52 0.93
C GLY A 317 21.68 -30.67 2.04
N VAL A 318 22.13 -29.57 2.64
CA VAL A 318 23.22 -29.54 3.62
C VAL A 318 22.90 -28.62 4.80
N GLU A 319 23.47 -28.88 5.98
CA GLU A 319 23.21 -28.08 7.19
C GLU A 319 23.75 -26.65 7.09
N TYR A 320 24.90 -26.49 6.43
CA TYR A 320 25.57 -25.21 6.28
C TYR A 320 25.73 -24.85 4.80
N PRO A 321 25.37 -23.63 4.36
CA PRO A 321 25.36 -23.26 2.94
C PRO A 321 26.70 -23.48 2.22
N ASN A 322 27.85 -23.25 2.86
CA ASN A 322 29.17 -23.45 2.24
C ASN A 322 29.53 -24.94 2.01
N GLN A 323 28.78 -25.88 2.61
CA GLN A 323 28.90 -27.30 2.26
C GLN A 323 28.21 -27.63 0.93
N ASN A 324 27.45 -26.70 0.33
CA ASN A 324 26.91 -26.86 -1.01
C ASN A 324 27.93 -26.31 -2.03
N MET A 325 28.26 -27.12 -3.04
CA MET A 325 29.28 -26.79 -4.04
C MET A 325 28.99 -25.50 -4.82
N GLU A 326 27.73 -25.26 -5.19
CA GLU A 326 27.36 -24.07 -5.96
C GLU A 326 27.51 -22.79 -5.15
N ILE A 327 27.17 -22.86 -3.86
CA ILE A 327 27.31 -21.74 -2.93
C ILE A 327 28.78 -21.48 -2.65
N MET A 328 29.56 -22.53 -2.40
CA MET A 328 31.01 -22.41 -2.17
C MET A 328 31.69 -21.77 -3.39
N GLU A 329 31.44 -22.29 -4.59
CA GLU A 329 31.98 -21.76 -5.84
C GLU A 329 31.63 -20.27 -6.03
N LYS A 330 30.37 -19.91 -5.80
CA LYS A 330 29.90 -18.51 -5.88
C LYS A 330 30.61 -17.60 -4.87
N ASN A 331 30.90 -18.11 -3.68
CA ASN A 331 31.60 -17.37 -2.64
C ASN A 331 33.10 -17.25 -2.95
N SER A 332 33.74 -18.33 -3.42
CA SER A 332 35.15 -18.37 -3.81
C SER A 332 35.47 -17.36 -4.92
N LYS A 333 34.60 -17.20 -5.93
CA LYS A 333 34.76 -16.20 -7.01
C LYS A 333 34.82 -14.74 -6.54
N LYS A 334 34.32 -14.45 -5.33
CA LYS A 334 34.34 -13.11 -4.74
C LYS A 334 35.52 -12.90 -3.78
N SER A 335 36.39 -13.89 -3.63
CA SER A 335 37.55 -13.82 -2.74
C SER A 335 38.64 -12.90 -3.29
N TYR A 336 39.24 -12.07 -2.42
CA TYR A 336 40.13 -10.96 -2.79
C TYR A 336 41.54 -11.36 -3.25
N LYS A 337 41.85 -12.65 -3.45
CA LYS A 337 43.23 -13.14 -3.67
C LYS A 337 43.37 -14.23 -4.74
N LEU A 338 42.54 -14.18 -5.77
CA LEU A 338 42.70 -15.06 -6.94
C LEU A 338 43.79 -14.50 -7.87
N LYS A 339 44.64 -15.37 -8.39
CA LYS A 339 45.64 -15.06 -9.43
C LYS A 339 45.21 -15.74 -10.73
N GLU A 340 45.53 -15.12 -11.86
CA GLU A 340 45.37 -15.74 -13.17
C GLU A 340 46.54 -16.70 -13.43
N TYR A 341 46.23 -17.87 -13.97
CA TYR A 341 47.19 -18.88 -14.40
C TYR A 341 46.82 -19.33 -15.81
N ILE A 342 47.82 -19.39 -16.68
CA ILE A 342 47.66 -19.77 -18.09
C ILE A 342 47.97 -21.26 -18.20
N LEU A 343 46.98 -22.04 -18.59
CA LEU A 343 47.13 -23.47 -18.84
C LEU A 343 47.95 -23.74 -20.13
N PRO A 344 48.51 -24.95 -20.32
CA PRO A 344 49.20 -25.32 -21.55
C PRO A 344 48.39 -25.07 -22.84
N SER A 345 47.06 -25.19 -22.79
CA SER A 345 46.13 -24.87 -23.87
C SER A 345 46.02 -23.37 -24.20
N GLY A 346 46.49 -22.50 -23.30
CA GLY A 346 46.29 -21.06 -23.35
C GLY A 346 45.04 -20.57 -22.61
N GLU A 347 44.21 -21.46 -22.06
CA GLU A 347 43.07 -21.07 -21.22
C GLU A 347 43.54 -20.41 -19.90
N ILE A 348 42.82 -19.38 -19.46
CA ILE A 348 43.12 -18.67 -18.21
C ILE A 348 42.18 -19.14 -17.11
N ILE A 349 42.75 -19.77 -16.08
CA ILE A 349 42.03 -20.14 -14.87
C ILE A 349 42.39 -19.23 -13.69
N LYS A 350 41.54 -19.24 -12.66
CA LYS A 350 41.76 -18.50 -11.42
C LYS A 350 42.13 -19.45 -10.30
N ILE A 351 43.32 -19.25 -9.75
CA ILE A 351 43.91 -20.09 -8.71
C ILE A 351 44.20 -19.29 -7.44
N GLN A 352 44.43 -19.97 -6.33
CA GLN A 352 44.78 -19.35 -5.05
C GLN A 352 46.11 -19.89 -4.48
N GLY A 353 46.76 -19.07 -3.65
CA GLY A 353 47.90 -19.53 -2.85
C GLY A 353 49.10 -19.97 -3.69
N TYR A 354 49.45 -21.25 -3.53
CA TYR A 354 50.62 -21.91 -4.14
C TYR A 354 50.21 -22.90 -5.24
N GLU A 355 48.95 -22.86 -5.70
CA GLU A 355 48.42 -23.77 -6.72
C GLU A 355 49.19 -23.73 -8.04
N ASN A 356 49.75 -22.57 -8.41
CA ASN A 356 50.58 -22.44 -9.61
C ASN A 356 51.77 -23.41 -9.62
N TYR A 357 52.47 -23.55 -8.50
CA TYR A 357 53.65 -24.42 -8.41
C TYR A 357 53.27 -25.90 -8.49
N ALA A 358 52.10 -26.27 -7.97
CA ALA A 358 51.60 -27.63 -8.07
C ALA A 358 51.18 -27.95 -9.51
N LEU A 359 50.50 -27.03 -10.20
CA LEU A 359 50.13 -27.17 -11.60
C LEU A 359 51.37 -27.29 -12.49
N ASP A 360 52.36 -26.41 -12.33
CA ASP A 360 53.64 -26.46 -13.07
C ASP A 360 54.31 -27.83 -12.90
N GLU A 361 54.35 -28.38 -11.68
CA GLU A 361 54.92 -29.70 -11.42
C GLU A 361 54.13 -30.83 -12.07
N LEU A 362 52.79 -30.76 -12.06
CA LEU A 362 51.94 -31.77 -12.69
C LEU A 362 52.11 -31.79 -14.21
N PHE A 363 52.17 -30.61 -14.85
CA PHE A 363 52.40 -30.52 -16.30
C PHE A 363 53.80 -30.99 -16.70
N ASN A 364 54.83 -30.65 -15.90
CA ASN A 364 56.20 -31.16 -16.13
C ASN A 364 56.28 -32.69 -16.03
N ASN A 365 55.41 -33.32 -15.23
CA ASN A 365 55.27 -34.77 -15.13
C ASN A 365 54.33 -35.37 -16.19
N SER A 366 54.02 -34.64 -17.26
CA SER A 366 53.21 -35.09 -18.39
C SER A 366 51.76 -35.47 -18.04
N ILE A 367 51.17 -34.82 -17.03
CA ILE A 367 49.73 -34.92 -16.76
C ILE A 367 48.97 -34.06 -17.76
N LEU A 368 47.93 -34.62 -18.38
CA LEU A 368 47.08 -33.93 -19.34
C LEU A 368 46.20 -32.88 -18.64
N GLU A 369 46.00 -31.75 -19.29
CA GLU A 369 45.22 -30.62 -18.76
C GLU A 369 43.76 -31.00 -18.51
N GLU A 370 43.16 -31.76 -19.42
CA GLU A 370 41.79 -32.27 -19.32
C GLU A 370 41.56 -33.23 -18.14
N ASP A 371 42.64 -33.77 -17.57
CA ASP A 371 42.61 -34.68 -16.42
C ASP A 371 42.89 -33.94 -15.09
N ILE A 372 43.01 -32.61 -15.11
CA ILE A 372 43.19 -31.80 -13.90
C ILE A 372 41.90 -31.03 -13.59
N ILE A 373 41.23 -31.41 -12.51
CA ILE A 373 40.06 -30.71 -11.99
C ILE A 373 40.49 -29.78 -10.85
N THR A 374 40.18 -28.49 -11.00
CA THR A 374 40.43 -27.45 -9.98
C THR A 374 39.13 -26.82 -9.51
N GLY A 375 39.17 -26.15 -8.36
CA GLY A 375 38.01 -25.42 -7.80
C GLY A 375 37.01 -26.33 -7.05
N CYS A 376 35.78 -25.85 -6.86
CA CYS A 376 34.80 -26.55 -6.03
C CYS A 376 33.87 -27.50 -6.81
N LYS A 377 33.93 -27.46 -8.14
CA LYS A 377 33.07 -28.26 -9.02
C LYS A 377 33.79 -29.52 -9.46
N ASN A 378 33.05 -30.63 -9.60
CA ASN A 378 33.53 -31.91 -10.12
C ASN A 378 34.71 -32.54 -9.34
N VAL A 379 35.01 -32.03 -8.14
CA VAL A 379 35.93 -32.67 -7.19
C VAL A 379 35.19 -33.72 -6.35
N PRO A 380 35.90 -34.72 -5.80
CA PRO A 380 35.32 -35.73 -4.91
C PRO A 380 34.53 -35.15 -3.74
N GLU A 381 33.45 -35.83 -3.36
CA GLU A 381 32.65 -35.47 -2.20
C GLU A 381 33.27 -36.03 -0.91
N ILE A 382 34.24 -35.30 -0.35
CA ILE A 382 34.96 -35.70 0.86
C ILE A 382 34.34 -35.02 2.09
N TRP A 383 33.86 -35.83 3.02
CA TRP A 383 33.35 -35.38 4.32
C TRP A 383 34.30 -35.79 5.44
N TYR A 384 34.56 -34.88 6.37
CA TYR A 384 35.35 -35.16 7.56
C TYR A 384 34.71 -34.52 8.78
N GLU A 385 35.00 -35.05 9.97
CA GLU A 385 34.61 -34.48 11.24
C GLU A 385 35.82 -33.84 11.90
N ASP A 386 35.64 -32.65 12.47
CA ASP A 386 36.67 -32.02 13.31
C ASP A 386 36.69 -32.62 14.73
N GLU A 387 37.64 -32.18 15.55
CA GLU A 387 37.83 -32.66 16.93
C GLU A 387 36.59 -32.44 17.82
N ASN A 388 35.67 -31.54 17.43
CA ASN A 388 34.43 -31.28 18.16
C ASN A 388 33.25 -32.10 17.61
N GLY A 389 33.50 -33.07 16.72
CA GLY A 389 32.47 -33.89 16.07
C GLY A 389 31.64 -33.12 15.04
N LYS A 390 32.10 -31.95 14.58
CA LYS A 390 31.37 -31.17 13.57
C LYS A 390 31.72 -31.67 12.18
N LYS A 391 30.69 -32.01 11.40
CA LYS A 391 30.82 -32.45 10.01
C LYS A 391 31.11 -31.28 9.05
N HIS A 392 32.13 -31.46 8.22
CA HIS A 392 32.59 -30.48 7.22
C HIS A 392 32.71 -31.14 5.85
N ARG A 393 32.42 -30.36 4.79
CA ARG A 393 32.72 -30.75 3.41
C ARG A 393 34.08 -30.18 3.02
N HIS A 394 34.95 -31.04 2.52
CA HIS A 394 36.24 -30.67 1.98
C HIS A 394 36.18 -30.65 0.44
N TYR A 395 36.56 -29.51 -0.13
CA TYR A 395 36.85 -29.38 -1.55
C TYR A 395 38.36 -29.40 -1.70
N VAL A 396 38.90 -30.44 -2.33
CA VAL A 396 40.34 -30.57 -2.58
C VAL A 396 40.80 -29.53 -3.59
N ASP A 397 42.04 -29.05 -3.43
CA ASP A 397 42.61 -28.02 -4.30
C ASP A 397 42.75 -28.52 -5.76
N ILE A 398 43.27 -29.74 -5.96
CA ILE A 398 43.37 -30.41 -7.26
C ILE A 398 42.92 -31.87 -7.17
N PHE A 399 42.15 -32.33 -8.17
CA PHE A 399 41.81 -33.75 -8.36
C PHE A 399 42.20 -34.22 -9.76
N ILE A 400 42.84 -35.40 -9.83
CA ILE A 400 43.31 -36.05 -11.06
C ILE A 400 42.56 -37.38 -11.22
N PRO A 401 41.47 -37.41 -12.01
CA PRO A 401 40.62 -38.59 -12.14
C PRO A 401 41.35 -39.85 -12.60
N SER A 402 42.22 -39.77 -13.63
CA SER A 402 42.90 -40.96 -14.16
C SER A 402 43.78 -41.68 -13.14
N GLN A 403 44.29 -40.95 -12.15
CA GLN A 403 45.15 -41.48 -11.08
C GLN A 403 44.40 -41.74 -9.77
N ASN A 404 43.09 -41.48 -9.75
CA ASN A 404 42.28 -41.44 -8.53
C ASN A 404 42.94 -40.60 -7.42
N LYS A 405 43.59 -39.49 -7.80
CA LYS A 405 44.53 -38.75 -6.96
C LYS A 405 44.01 -37.38 -6.54
N CYS A 406 44.01 -37.12 -5.25
CA CYS A 406 43.71 -35.83 -4.63
C CYS A 406 45.02 -35.16 -4.20
N VAL A 407 45.19 -33.88 -4.53
CA VAL A 407 46.34 -33.08 -4.13
C VAL A 407 45.87 -31.84 -3.38
N GLU A 408 46.15 -31.79 -2.08
CA GLU A 408 45.88 -30.64 -1.22
C GLU A 408 47.15 -29.80 -1.07
N ILE A 409 47.07 -28.50 -1.39
CA ILE A 409 48.22 -27.62 -1.49
C ILE A 409 48.25 -26.69 -0.29
N LYS A 410 49.37 -26.66 0.42
CA LYS A 410 49.52 -25.87 1.64
C LYS A 410 50.84 -25.13 1.66
N SER A 411 50.86 -23.96 2.27
CA SER A 411 52.10 -23.29 2.62
C SER A 411 52.69 -23.91 3.88
N THR A 412 54.01 -23.79 4.08
CA THR A 412 54.67 -24.20 5.35
C THR A 412 53.95 -23.63 6.57
N TRP A 413 53.56 -22.36 6.53
CA TRP A 413 52.80 -21.71 7.61
C TRP A 413 51.43 -22.37 7.87
N THR A 414 50.70 -22.75 6.82
CA THR A 414 49.38 -23.38 6.99
C THR A 414 49.51 -24.81 7.50
N ALA A 415 50.51 -25.55 7.00
CA ALA A 415 50.81 -26.90 7.45
C ALA A 415 51.18 -26.92 8.94
N GLU A 416 51.95 -25.94 9.42
CA GLU A 416 52.31 -25.81 10.83
C GLU A 416 51.11 -25.40 11.70
N LYS A 417 50.33 -24.40 11.28
CA LYS A 417 49.21 -23.86 12.08
C LYS A 417 47.95 -24.73 12.11
N LYS A 418 47.72 -25.55 11.09
CA LYS A 418 46.49 -26.35 10.93
C LYS A 418 46.78 -27.82 10.68
N LYS A 419 47.88 -28.31 11.24
CA LYS A 419 48.41 -29.65 11.01
C LYS A 419 47.33 -30.73 11.14
N ASP A 420 46.63 -30.77 12.27
CA ASP A 420 45.64 -31.82 12.57
C ASP A 420 44.46 -31.79 11.58
N CYS A 421 43.94 -30.61 11.26
CA CYS A 421 42.84 -30.44 10.31
C CYS A 421 43.20 -30.91 8.89
N ILE A 422 44.44 -30.67 8.45
CA ILE A 422 44.90 -31.09 7.11
C ILE A 422 44.97 -32.62 7.04
N PHE A 423 45.47 -33.27 8.09
CA PHE A 423 45.55 -34.74 8.15
C PHE A 423 44.17 -35.40 8.30
N LEU A 424 43.21 -34.76 8.97
CA LEU A 424 41.83 -35.26 9.02
C LEU A 424 41.19 -35.33 7.62
N LYS A 425 41.41 -34.32 6.78
CA LYS A 425 40.95 -34.32 5.37
C LYS A 425 41.61 -35.42 4.56
N GLN A 426 42.94 -35.57 4.69
CA GLN A 426 43.67 -36.64 3.99
C GLN A 426 43.17 -38.02 4.43
N LYS A 427 42.99 -38.24 5.73
CA LYS A 427 42.45 -39.49 6.26
C LYS A 427 41.05 -39.78 5.70
N ALA A 428 40.19 -38.77 5.63
CA ALA A 428 38.85 -38.91 5.04
C ALA A 428 38.90 -39.25 3.55
N GLY A 429 39.76 -38.58 2.78
CA GLY A 429 39.97 -38.88 1.36
C GLY A 429 40.50 -40.30 1.13
N LYS A 430 41.50 -40.73 1.90
CA LYS A 430 42.04 -42.09 1.85
C LYS A 430 41.02 -43.16 2.23
N ALA A 431 40.18 -42.89 3.22
CA ALA A 431 39.12 -43.81 3.62
C ALA A 431 38.06 -44.02 2.52
N LEU A 432 37.91 -43.06 1.61
CA LEU A 432 37.07 -43.18 0.41
C LEU A 432 37.80 -43.84 -0.77
N GLY A 433 39.06 -44.23 -0.60
CA GLY A 433 39.87 -44.92 -1.61
C GLY A 433 40.71 -44.01 -2.52
N TYR A 434 40.76 -42.70 -2.25
CA TYR A 434 41.57 -41.77 -3.05
C TYR A 434 43.05 -41.82 -2.67
N ASN A 435 43.93 -41.74 -3.68
CA ASN A 435 45.36 -41.48 -3.49
C ASN A 435 45.52 -40.01 -3.07
N TYR A 436 45.62 -39.75 -1.77
CA TYR A 436 45.54 -38.39 -1.24
C TYR A 436 46.90 -37.88 -0.76
N GLU A 437 47.45 -36.89 -1.46
CA GLU A 437 48.72 -36.24 -1.13
C GLU A 437 48.51 -34.81 -0.62
N ILE A 438 49.34 -34.40 0.34
CA ILE A 438 49.43 -33.00 0.78
C ILE A 438 50.79 -32.47 0.34
N TRP A 439 50.79 -31.43 -0.49
CA TRP A 439 52.00 -30.80 -1.00
C TRP A 439 52.26 -29.50 -0.24
N VAL A 440 53.40 -29.41 0.43
CA VAL A 440 53.78 -28.25 1.23
C VAL A 440 54.85 -27.44 0.52
N TYR A 441 54.51 -26.20 0.20
CA TYR A 441 55.40 -25.25 -0.47
C TYR A 441 55.92 -24.19 0.50
N ASN A 442 57.21 -23.87 0.37
CA ASN A 442 57.80 -22.75 1.10
C ASN A 442 57.54 -21.40 0.40
N ARG A 443 58.03 -20.30 0.98
CA ARG A 443 57.80 -18.95 0.40
C ARG A 443 58.44 -18.74 -0.97
N LYS A 444 59.45 -19.53 -1.34
CA LYS A 444 60.12 -19.50 -2.64
C LYS A 444 59.39 -20.32 -3.71
N GLY A 445 58.36 -21.07 -3.33
CA GLY A 445 57.64 -21.97 -4.25
C GLY A 445 58.29 -23.35 -4.39
N GLU A 446 59.25 -23.70 -3.54
CA GLU A 446 59.88 -25.02 -3.52
C GLU A 446 59.00 -25.97 -2.69
N LYS A 447 58.71 -27.16 -3.21
CA LYS A 447 58.01 -28.21 -2.45
C LYS A 447 58.97 -28.80 -1.42
N VAL A 448 58.72 -28.52 -0.15
CA VAL A 448 59.59 -28.93 0.96
C VAL A 448 59.13 -30.22 1.65
N GLU A 449 57.83 -30.52 1.60
CA GLU A 449 57.28 -31.75 2.16
C GLU A 449 56.15 -32.28 1.26
N CYS A 450 56.03 -33.60 1.19
CA CYS A 450 54.93 -34.29 0.54
C CYS A 450 54.45 -35.42 1.46
N TYR A 451 53.25 -35.28 2.01
CA TYR A 451 52.63 -36.30 2.83
C TYR A 451 51.75 -37.17 1.94
N LYS A 452 52.14 -38.42 1.75
CA LYS A 452 51.41 -39.39 0.94
C LYS A 452 50.39 -40.17 1.75
#